data_AF-A0A9D6IHE0-F1
#
_entry.id   AF-A0A9D6IHE0-F1
#
_cell.length_a   1.000
_cell.length_b   1.000
_cell.length_c   1.000
_cell.angle_alpha   90.00
_cell.angle_beta   90.00
_cell.angle_gamma   90.00
#
_symmetry.space_group_name_H-M   'P 1'
#
loop_
_entity.id
_entity.type
_entity.pdbx_description
1 polymer ?
#
loop_
_entity_poly.entity_id
_entity_poly.type
_entity_poly.pdbx_seq_one_letter_code
_entity_poly.pdbx_strand_id
1 'polypeptide(L)'
;MNCKEFEKELIALEHGSRLTALMEDHRSVCQHCAELVEDLTAILEQARDMRREEEPPQRVWVAVRNQLEQEALIREPVASEMKPRWKSAPASGWLFHFPMGLAYTAVFFVAVGVMYLHSLLSSPAVPPLLVTTPQVPEMALTKADTAEQDKEVQALFAKVPEEHRATIVSNWNQVNSSIENLSSFVNAHPDDPFARHQLMNAFQQKEHLRETLVRWEEF
;
A
#
# COMPACT_ATOMS: atom_id res chain seq x y z
N MET A 1 -18.97 -5.67 -27.11
CA MET A 1 -19.21 -4.75 -25.97
C MET A 1 -19.40 -3.33 -26.49
N ASN A 2 -19.80 -2.40 -25.63
CA ASN A 2 -19.83 -0.95 -25.91
C ASN A 2 -18.50 -0.26 -25.50
N CYS A 3 -18.14 0.87 -26.11
CA CYS A 3 -16.93 1.63 -25.80
C CYS A 3 -16.78 1.94 -24.30
N LYS A 4 -17.89 2.27 -23.61
CA LYS A 4 -17.87 2.51 -22.15
C LYS A 4 -17.52 1.28 -21.32
N GLU A 5 -17.92 0.09 -21.79
CA GLU A 5 -17.58 -1.17 -21.12
C GLU A 5 -16.11 -1.51 -21.39
N PHE A 6 -15.65 -1.25 -22.61
CA PHE A 6 -14.25 -1.41 -23.00
C PHE A 6 -13.32 -0.57 -22.13
N GLU A 7 -13.60 0.73 -21.97
CA GLU A 7 -12.80 1.63 -21.13
C GLU A 7 -12.76 1.19 -19.67
N LYS A 8 -13.91 0.76 -19.13
CA LYS A 8 -13.97 0.24 -17.75
C LYS A 8 -13.14 -1.02 -17.56
N GLU A 9 -13.24 -1.98 -18.48
CA GLU A 9 -12.41 -3.18 -18.45
C GLU A 9 -10.94 -2.84 -18.65
N LEU A 10 -10.62 -1.87 -19.52
CA LEU A 10 -9.25 -1.43 -19.77
C LEU A 10 -8.58 -0.83 -18.52
N ILE A 11 -9.31 -0.05 -17.72
CA ILE A 11 -8.81 0.51 -16.45
C ILE A 11 -8.69 -0.58 -15.38
N ALA A 12 -9.57 -1.58 -15.40
CA ALA A 12 -9.55 -2.68 -14.44
C ALA A 12 -8.43 -3.70 -14.71
N LEU A 13 -7.84 -3.71 -15.91
CA LEU A 13 -6.74 -4.59 -16.26
C LEU A 13 -5.48 -4.23 -15.47
N GLU A 14 -4.83 -5.25 -14.91
CA GLU A 14 -3.53 -5.09 -14.24
C GLU A 14 -2.45 -4.66 -15.25
N HIS A 15 -1.55 -3.78 -14.83
CA HIS A 15 -0.48 -3.26 -15.69
C HIS A 15 0.33 -4.39 -16.34
N GLY A 16 0.27 -4.50 -17.67
CA GLY A 16 0.98 -5.52 -18.45
C GLY A 16 0.19 -6.81 -18.72
N SER A 17 -1.06 -6.90 -18.26
CA SER A 17 -1.98 -7.95 -18.70
C SER A 17 -2.41 -7.72 -20.16
N ARG A 18 -2.70 -8.82 -20.88
CA ARG A 18 -3.13 -8.76 -22.29
C ARG A 18 -4.63 -8.44 -22.36
N LEU A 19 -5.04 -7.72 -23.41
CA LEU A 19 -6.46 -7.51 -23.70
C LEU A 19 -7.19 -8.86 -23.84
N THR A 20 -8.42 -8.92 -23.34
CA THR A 20 -9.27 -10.10 -23.49
C THR A 20 -9.70 -10.27 -24.96
N ALA A 21 -10.11 -11.48 -25.35
CA ALA A 21 -10.54 -11.73 -26.73
C ALA A 21 -11.73 -10.85 -27.15
N LEU A 22 -12.62 -10.53 -26.22
CA LEU A 22 -13.79 -9.68 -26.45
C LEU A 22 -13.36 -8.21 -26.68
N MET A 23 -12.33 -7.77 -25.97
CA MET A 23 -11.69 -6.46 -26.15
C MET A 23 -10.99 -6.33 -27.49
N GLU A 24 -10.25 -7.36 -27.91
CA GLU A 24 -9.58 -7.33 -29.20
C GLU A 24 -10.57 -7.33 -30.38
N ASP A 25 -11.67 -8.07 -30.26
CA ASP A 25 -12.75 -8.06 -31.26
C ASP A 25 -13.37 -6.66 -31.41
N HIS A 26 -13.69 -6.00 -30.29
CA HIS A 26 -14.22 -4.63 -30.32
C HIS A 26 -13.21 -3.62 -30.88
N ARG A 27 -11.94 -3.73 -30.47
CA ARG A 27 -10.85 -2.88 -30.96
C ARG A 27 -10.70 -2.98 -32.47
N SER A 28 -10.86 -4.17 -33.04
CA SER A 28 -10.75 -4.37 -34.49
C SER A 28 -11.85 -3.66 -35.30
N VAL A 29 -12.99 -3.36 -34.66
CA VAL A 29 -14.17 -2.75 -35.30
C VAL A 29 -14.29 -1.26 -34.98
N CYS A 30 -13.86 -0.83 -33.79
CA CYS A 30 -14.01 0.54 -33.30
C CYS A 30 -12.68 1.31 -33.37
N GLN A 31 -12.58 2.24 -34.33
CA GLN A 31 -11.37 3.06 -34.51
C GLN A 31 -11.00 3.87 -33.26
N HIS A 32 -11.98 4.45 -32.56
CA HIS A 32 -11.72 5.26 -31.37
C HIS A 32 -11.07 4.45 -30.24
N CYS A 33 -11.57 3.23 -30.00
CA CYS A 33 -10.98 2.35 -28.99
C CYS A 33 -9.62 1.79 -29.44
N ALA A 34 -9.39 1.64 -30.75
CA ALA A 34 -8.09 1.27 -31.29
C ALA A 34 -7.03 2.36 -31.07
N GLU A 35 -7.37 3.63 -31.37
CA GLU A 35 -6.51 4.80 -31.13
C GLU A 35 -6.19 4.95 -29.63
N LEU A 36 -7.19 4.80 -28.75
CA LEU A 36 -6.97 4.87 -27.29
C LEU A 36 -5.94 3.82 -26.81
N VAL A 37 -6.04 2.58 -27.27
CA VAL A 37 -5.08 1.53 -26.91
C VAL A 37 -3.70 1.83 -27.47
N GLU A 38 -3.63 2.33 -28.70
CA GLU A 38 -2.37 2.70 -29.35
C GLU A 38 -1.65 3.82 -28.57
N ASP A 39 -2.37 4.88 -28.19
CA ASP A 39 -1.85 5.97 -27.37
C ASP A 39 -1.32 5.47 -26.02
N LEU A 40 -2.07 4.61 -25.33
CA LEU A 40 -1.63 4.02 -24.06
C LEU A 40 -0.38 3.16 -24.24
N THR A 41 -0.30 2.36 -25.32
CA THR A 41 0.90 1.59 -25.61
C THR A 41 2.10 2.48 -25.90
N ALA A 42 1.93 3.59 -26.63
CA ALA A 42 2.98 4.55 -26.91
C ALA A 42 3.50 5.23 -25.62
N ILE A 43 2.59 5.63 -24.71
CA ILE A 43 2.96 6.19 -23.40
C ILE A 43 3.79 5.16 -22.59
N LEU A 44 3.37 3.90 -22.58
CA LEU A 44 4.10 2.84 -21.86
C LEU A 44 5.49 2.59 -22.44
N GLU A 45 5.63 2.63 -23.76
CA GLU A 45 6.93 2.49 -24.44
C GLU A 45 7.84 3.68 -24.11
N GLN A 46 7.34 4.90 -24.25
CA GLN A 46 8.10 6.10 -23.92
C GLN A 46 8.51 6.14 -22.44
N ALA A 47 7.62 5.76 -21.52
CA ALA A 47 7.94 5.67 -20.10
C ALA A 47 9.03 4.63 -19.80
N ARG A 48 9.07 3.52 -20.54
CA ARG A 48 10.13 2.50 -20.42
C ARG A 48 11.47 3.02 -20.94
N ASP A 49 11.46 3.79 -22.02
CA ASP A 49 12.68 4.38 -22.56
C ASP A 49 13.25 5.45 -21.63
N MET A 50 12.41 6.33 -21.08
CA MET A 50 12.82 7.31 -20.06
C MET A 50 13.45 6.63 -18.84
N ARG A 51 12.91 5.49 -18.40
CA ARG A 51 13.49 4.72 -17.28
C ARG A 51 14.90 4.21 -17.60
N ARG A 52 15.23 3.90 -18.85
CA ARG A 52 16.57 3.43 -19.23
C ARG A 52 17.60 4.55 -19.18
N GLU A 53 17.17 5.79 -19.36
CA GLU A 53 18.04 6.96 -19.30
C GLU A 53 18.31 7.41 -17.85
N GLU A 54 17.37 7.13 -16.94
CA GLU A 54 17.44 7.51 -15.53
C GLU A 54 17.90 6.34 -14.65
N GLU A 55 19.20 5.98 -14.75
CA GLU A 55 19.78 4.98 -13.86
C GLU A 55 19.91 5.52 -12.43
N PRO A 56 19.31 4.86 -11.41
CA PRO A 56 19.42 5.32 -10.03
C PRO A 56 20.89 5.41 -9.59
N PRO A 57 21.28 6.43 -8.81
CA PRO A 57 22.65 6.57 -8.34
C PRO A 57 23.11 5.31 -7.59
N GLN A 58 24.36 4.90 -7.79
CA GLN A 58 24.92 3.63 -7.26
C GLN A 58 24.66 3.41 -5.76
N ARG A 59 24.64 4.48 -4.96
CA ARG A 59 24.33 4.44 -3.53
C ARG A 59 22.96 3.81 -3.22
N VAL A 60 21.97 4.02 -4.07
CA VAL A 60 20.61 3.49 -3.92
C VAL A 60 20.63 1.97 -4.08
N TRP A 61 21.34 1.47 -5.09
CA TRP A 61 21.50 0.03 -5.30
C TRP A 61 22.23 -0.66 -4.14
N VAL A 62 23.26 -0.01 -3.59
CA VAL A 62 23.97 -0.52 -2.41
C VAL A 62 23.05 -0.55 -1.19
N ALA A 63 22.26 0.50 -0.96
CA ALA A 63 21.30 0.54 0.14
C ALA A 63 20.23 -0.55 0.02
N VAL A 64 19.67 -0.74 -1.19
CA VAL A 64 18.69 -1.79 -1.47
C VAL A 64 19.28 -3.18 -1.25
N ARG A 65 20.52 -3.43 -1.71
CA ARG A 65 21.20 -4.70 -1.47
C ARG A 65 21.36 -4.98 0.02
N ASN A 66 21.89 -4.02 0.77
CA ASN A 66 22.08 -4.16 2.21
C ASN A 66 20.76 -4.44 2.94
N GLN A 67 19.67 -3.78 2.51
CA GLN A 67 18.35 -4.02 3.08
C GLN A 67 17.85 -5.45 2.78
N LEU A 68 18.02 -5.93 1.55
CA LEU A 68 17.60 -7.28 1.17
C LEU A 68 18.43 -8.40 1.83
N GLU A 69 19.69 -8.13 2.14
CA GLU A 69 20.55 -9.02 2.95
C GLU A 69 20.10 -9.05 4.43
N GLN A 70 19.72 -7.91 4.99
CA GLN A 70 19.18 -7.81 6.36
C GLN A 70 17.83 -8.52 6.51
N GLU A 71 16.99 -8.44 5.47
CA GLU A 71 15.71 -9.15 5.40
C GLU A 71 15.89 -10.66 5.09
N ALA A 72 17.13 -11.13 4.90
CA ALA A 72 17.50 -12.51 4.56
C ALA A 72 16.83 -13.06 3.29
N LEU A 73 16.33 -12.17 2.42
CA LEU A 73 15.73 -12.48 1.13
C LEU A 73 16.79 -12.78 0.08
N ILE A 74 17.95 -12.15 0.20
CA ILE A 74 19.16 -12.51 -0.54
C ILE A 74 20.09 -13.22 0.43
N ARG A 75 20.08 -14.55 0.41
CA ARG A 75 21.23 -15.32 0.89
C ARG A 75 22.18 -15.41 -0.29
N GLU A 76 23.33 -14.77 -0.18
CA GLU A 76 24.46 -15.22 -0.98
C GLU A 76 24.57 -16.72 -0.72
N PRO A 77 24.50 -17.58 -1.76
CA PRO A 77 24.87 -18.96 -1.56
C PRO A 77 26.33 -18.88 -1.18
N VAL A 78 26.61 -18.91 0.13
CA VAL A 78 27.94 -19.18 0.64
C VAL A 78 28.28 -20.44 -0.12
N ALA A 79 29.21 -20.31 -1.08
CA ALA A 79 29.80 -21.43 -1.75
C ALA A 79 30.45 -22.20 -0.62
N SER A 80 29.65 -23.08 -0.02
CA SER A 80 30.10 -24.00 0.98
C SER A 80 31.12 -24.79 0.22
N GLU A 81 32.39 -24.50 0.48
CA GLU A 81 33.50 -25.39 0.18
C GLU A 81 33.33 -26.65 1.05
N MET A 82 32.20 -27.33 0.88
CA MET A 82 31.92 -28.66 1.33
C MET A 82 32.73 -29.58 0.42
N LYS A 83 34.04 -29.64 0.70
CA LYS A 83 34.84 -30.79 0.29
C LYS A 83 34.10 -32.03 0.83
N PRO A 84 33.68 -32.98 -0.02
CA PRO A 84 32.95 -34.14 0.45
C PRO A 84 33.93 -35.02 1.22
N ARG A 85 33.99 -34.84 2.54
CA ARG A 85 34.75 -35.67 3.47
C ARG A 85 33.88 -36.84 3.93
N TRP A 86 33.43 -37.62 2.96
CA TRP A 86 32.64 -38.84 3.14
C TRP A 86 33.50 -40.09 2.89
N LYS A 87 34.65 -40.17 3.55
CA LYS A 87 35.31 -41.46 3.74
C LYS A 87 35.79 -41.58 5.19
N SER A 88 35.35 -42.69 5.78
CA SER A 88 35.80 -43.35 7.02
C SER A 88 35.57 -42.64 8.37
N ALA A 89 34.53 -43.07 9.09
CA ALA A 89 34.67 -43.86 10.32
C ALA A 89 33.30 -44.33 10.86
N PRO A 90 33.25 -45.45 11.62
CA PRO A 90 32.10 -46.34 11.68
C PRO A 90 31.12 -46.05 12.82
N ALA A 91 29.96 -46.69 12.71
CA ALA A 91 28.88 -46.71 13.68
C ALA A 91 29.33 -47.09 15.11
N SER A 92 28.90 -46.29 16.08
CA SER A 92 28.70 -46.75 17.46
C SER A 92 27.45 -46.08 18.03
N GLY A 93 26.32 -46.77 17.92
CA GLY A 93 25.08 -46.39 18.56
C GLY A 93 25.19 -46.59 20.07
N TRP A 94 25.12 -45.50 20.84
CA TRP A 94 24.88 -45.58 22.29
C TRP A 94 24.45 -44.25 22.96
N LEU A 95 24.21 -43.16 22.23
CA LEU A 95 23.84 -41.86 22.84
C LEU A 95 22.45 -41.34 22.44
N PHE A 96 21.62 -42.21 21.86
CA PHE A 96 20.18 -41.99 21.72
C PHE A 96 19.45 -42.72 22.84
N HIS A 97 19.42 -42.16 24.06
CA HIS A 97 18.39 -42.48 25.08
C HIS A 97 18.21 -41.27 26.03
N PHE A 98 17.35 -40.36 25.58
CA PHE A 98 16.50 -39.39 26.31
C PHE A 98 17.11 -38.19 27.09
N PRO A 99 16.36 -37.07 27.25
CA PRO A 99 15.00 -36.81 26.75
C PRO A 99 14.82 -35.53 25.90
N MET A 100 14.03 -35.71 24.84
CA MET A 100 13.18 -34.73 24.13
C MET A 100 12.13 -34.08 25.07
N GLY A 101 12.56 -33.55 26.22
CA GLY A 101 11.68 -32.90 27.19
C GLY A 101 11.95 -31.41 27.37
N LEU A 102 13.20 -30.96 27.14
CA LEU A 102 13.60 -29.56 27.35
C LEU A 102 13.26 -28.64 26.17
N ALA A 103 13.02 -29.18 24.97
CA ALA A 103 12.63 -28.34 23.82
C ALA A 103 11.21 -27.78 23.98
N TYR A 104 10.28 -28.57 24.52
CA TYR A 104 8.89 -28.16 24.67
C TYR A 104 8.69 -27.10 25.76
N THR A 105 9.46 -27.16 26.85
CA THR A 105 9.37 -26.14 27.91
C THR A 105 9.91 -24.80 27.43
N ALA A 106 11.00 -24.78 26.66
CA ALA A 106 11.56 -23.56 26.09
C ALA A 106 10.56 -22.85 25.14
N VAL A 107 9.88 -23.60 24.26
CA VAL A 107 8.87 -23.03 23.35
C VAL A 107 7.66 -22.48 24.12
N PHE A 108 7.23 -23.15 25.20
CA PHE A 108 6.10 -22.70 25.99
C PHE A 108 6.40 -21.40 26.76
N PHE A 109 7.59 -21.28 27.37
CA PHE A 109 7.98 -20.04 28.05
C PHE A 109 8.21 -18.88 27.07
N VAL A 110 8.70 -19.14 25.86
CA VAL A 110 8.82 -18.11 24.81
C VAL A 110 7.43 -17.67 24.35
N ALA A 111 6.50 -18.59 24.10
CA ALA A 111 5.14 -18.25 23.67
C ALA A 111 4.38 -17.44 24.74
N VAL A 112 4.47 -17.83 26.01
CA VAL A 112 3.85 -17.09 27.13
C VAL A 112 4.53 -15.74 27.36
N GLY A 113 5.86 -15.66 27.24
CA GLY A 113 6.60 -14.41 27.31
C GLY A 113 6.22 -13.42 26.21
N VAL A 114 6.11 -13.89 24.96
CA VAL A 114 5.66 -13.07 23.83
C VAL A 114 4.22 -12.61 24.01
N MET A 115 3.32 -13.48 24.48
CA MET A 115 1.91 -13.12 24.69
C MET A 115 1.73 -12.12 25.85
N TYR A 116 2.50 -12.26 26.93
CA TYR A 116 2.48 -11.34 28.06
C TYR A 116 3.08 -9.97 27.71
N LEU A 117 4.20 -9.94 26.97
CA LEU A 117 4.75 -8.69 26.43
C LEU A 117 3.79 -8.02 25.44
N HIS A 118 3.18 -8.78 24.53
CA HIS A 118 2.19 -8.23 23.60
C HIS A 118 0.97 -7.68 24.34
N SER A 119 0.52 -8.30 25.43
CA SER A 119 -0.60 -7.81 26.25
C SER A 119 -0.25 -6.59 27.12
N LEU A 120 1.00 -6.46 27.57
CA LEU A 120 1.46 -5.27 28.31
C LEU A 120 1.76 -4.09 27.37
N LEU A 121 2.23 -4.35 26.15
CA LEU A 121 2.46 -3.32 25.13
C LEU A 121 1.18 -2.93 24.39
N SER A 122 0.18 -3.83 24.31
CA SER A 122 -1.15 -3.55 23.76
C SER A 122 -2.06 -2.92 24.81
N SER A 123 -1.65 -1.78 25.34
CA SER A 123 -2.63 -0.75 25.71
C SER A 123 -3.09 -0.10 24.40
N PRO A 124 -4.37 0.30 24.22
CA PRO A 124 -4.88 0.85 22.96
C PRO A 124 -4.33 2.27 22.75
N ALA A 125 -3.05 2.35 22.38
CA ALA A 125 -2.43 3.52 21.82
C ALA A 125 -2.73 3.48 20.33
N VAL A 126 -3.68 4.34 19.93
CA VAL A 126 -3.88 4.82 18.57
C VAL A 126 -2.51 4.96 17.89
N PRO A 127 -2.22 4.18 16.84
CA PRO A 127 -0.93 4.27 16.18
C PRO A 127 -0.80 5.64 15.52
N PRO A 128 0.30 6.39 15.71
CA PRO A 128 0.65 7.46 14.80
C PRO A 128 0.94 6.81 13.45
N LEU A 129 0.08 7.09 12.49
CA LEU A 129 0.25 6.75 11.09
C LEU A 129 1.54 7.38 10.54
N LEU A 130 2.67 6.69 10.68
CA LEU A 130 3.82 6.88 9.80
C LEU A 130 3.52 6.15 8.50
N VAL A 131 2.75 6.80 7.63
CA VAL A 131 2.52 6.37 6.26
C VAL A 131 3.80 6.65 5.48
N THR A 132 4.48 5.57 5.09
CA THR A 132 5.50 5.60 4.04
C THR A 132 4.77 5.73 2.70
N THR A 133 5.20 6.73 1.93
CA THR A 133 4.69 7.19 0.62
C THR A 133 4.87 6.12 -0.48
N PRO A 134 4.00 6.10 -1.52
CA PRO A 134 4.39 6.70 -2.80
C PRO A 134 3.30 7.54 -3.52
N GLN A 135 3.79 8.62 -4.14
CA GLN A 135 3.33 9.41 -5.29
C GLN A 135 1.93 10.09 -5.37
N VAL A 136 2.05 11.36 -5.78
CA VAL A 136 1.08 12.43 -6.05
C VAL A 136 0.33 12.16 -7.37
N PRO A 137 -0.96 12.54 -7.50
CA PRO A 137 -1.28 13.64 -8.41
C PRO A 137 -2.02 14.80 -7.73
N GLU A 138 -1.67 15.97 -8.23
CA GLU A 138 -2.17 17.30 -7.95
C GLU A 138 -3.67 17.44 -8.26
N MET A 139 -4.47 17.85 -7.28
CA MET A 139 -5.76 18.47 -7.55
C MET A 139 -5.97 19.67 -6.61
N ALA A 140 -6.01 20.85 -7.24
CA ALA A 140 -6.44 22.09 -6.61
C ALA A 140 -7.96 22.00 -6.34
N LEU A 141 -8.32 21.70 -5.09
CA LEU A 141 -9.71 21.71 -4.65
C LEU A 141 -10.09 23.13 -4.22
N THR A 142 -10.96 23.77 -5.01
CA THR A 142 -11.57 25.06 -4.71
C THR A 142 -12.48 24.95 -3.47
N LYS A 143 -12.28 25.82 -2.48
CA LYS A 143 -13.05 25.87 -1.20
C LYS A 143 -14.58 25.87 -1.36
N ALA A 144 -15.11 26.20 -2.54
CA ALA A 144 -16.54 26.21 -2.82
C ALA A 144 -17.13 24.80 -2.97
N ASP A 145 -16.40 23.85 -3.58
CA ASP A 145 -16.88 22.48 -3.79
C ASP A 145 -16.95 21.68 -2.49
N THR A 146 -16.09 22.03 -1.52
CA THR A 146 -16.03 21.36 -0.22
C THR A 146 -17.29 21.61 0.62
N ALA A 147 -17.88 22.81 0.54
CA ALA A 147 -19.03 23.17 1.36
C ALA A 147 -20.34 22.52 0.91
N GLU A 148 -20.49 22.25 -0.39
CA GLU A 148 -21.62 21.51 -0.94
C GLU A 148 -21.47 20.01 -0.70
N GLN A 149 -20.26 19.47 -0.87
CA GLN A 149 -19.92 18.09 -0.48
C GLN A 149 -20.18 17.81 1.01
N ASP A 150 -19.84 18.74 1.90
CA ASP A 150 -20.02 18.53 3.34
C ASP A 150 -21.52 18.40 3.74
N LYS A 151 -22.46 18.93 2.95
CA LYS A 151 -23.90 18.74 3.17
C LYS A 151 -24.39 17.38 2.69
N GLU A 152 -23.89 16.90 1.55
CA GLU A 152 -24.20 15.58 1.02
C GLU A 152 -23.73 14.48 1.98
N VAL A 153 -22.52 14.62 2.51
CA VAL A 153 -21.95 13.67 3.48
C VAL A 153 -22.75 13.60 4.79
N GLN A 154 -23.35 14.71 5.22
CA GLN A 154 -24.24 14.70 6.38
C GLN A 154 -25.50 13.84 6.16
N ALA A 155 -26.03 13.81 4.93
CA ALA A 155 -27.14 12.91 4.59
C ALA A 155 -26.69 11.43 4.60
N LEU A 156 -25.44 11.15 4.22
CA LEU A 156 -24.87 9.80 4.24
C LEU A 156 -24.70 9.27 5.67
N PHE A 157 -24.32 10.11 6.65
CA PHE A 157 -24.21 9.70 8.05
C PHE A 157 -25.52 9.15 8.63
N ALA A 158 -26.68 9.60 8.12
CA ALA A 158 -27.98 9.11 8.57
C ALA A 158 -28.22 7.64 8.19
N LYS A 159 -27.57 7.15 7.12
CA LYS A 159 -27.69 5.77 6.62
C LYS A 159 -26.68 4.81 7.25
N VAL A 160 -25.61 5.32 7.85
CA VAL A 160 -24.57 4.51 8.52
C VAL A 160 -25.15 3.79 9.76
N PRO A 161 -24.82 2.49 9.97
CA PRO A 161 -25.16 1.78 11.20
C PRO A 161 -24.75 2.52 12.47
N GLU A 162 -25.60 2.49 13.50
CA GLU A 162 -25.41 3.29 14.73
C GLU A 162 -24.09 2.96 15.44
N GLU A 163 -23.63 1.70 15.36
CA GLU A 163 -22.37 1.22 15.93
C GLU A 163 -21.12 1.88 15.33
N HIS A 164 -21.14 2.26 14.04
CA HIS A 164 -20.00 2.83 13.33
C HIS A 164 -20.11 4.36 13.14
N ARG A 165 -21.32 4.90 13.28
CA ARG A 165 -21.63 6.32 13.05
C ARG A 165 -20.79 7.26 13.90
N ALA A 166 -20.66 7.00 15.21
CA ALA A 166 -19.92 7.87 16.11
C ALA A 166 -18.43 7.97 15.74
N THR A 167 -17.81 6.83 15.43
CA THR A 167 -16.40 6.77 15.00
C THR A 167 -16.19 7.49 13.67
N ILE A 168 -17.07 7.26 12.69
CA ILE A 168 -16.94 7.87 11.38
C ILE A 168 -17.15 9.38 11.44
N VAL A 169 -18.15 9.86 12.19
CA VAL A 169 -18.38 11.30 12.40
C VAL A 169 -17.20 11.95 13.11
N SER A 170 -16.65 11.29 14.13
CA SER A 170 -15.45 11.78 14.84
C SER A 170 -14.26 11.90 13.89
N ASN A 171 -13.99 10.86 13.10
CA ASN A 171 -12.89 10.83 12.14
C ASN A 171 -13.06 11.92 11.06
N TRP A 172 -14.28 12.11 10.56
CA TRP A 172 -14.61 13.15 9.59
C TRP A 172 -14.33 14.56 10.14
N ASN A 173 -14.80 14.85 11.36
CA ASN A 173 -14.57 16.13 12.02
C ASN A 173 -13.08 16.37 12.31
N GLN A 174 -12.36 15.33 12.70
CA GLN A 174 -10.92 15.40 12.92
C GLN A 174 -10.16 15.73 11.61
N VAL A 175 -10.51 15.09 10.50
CA VAL A 175 -9.87 15.38 9.20
C VAL A 175 -10.20 16.79 8.75
N ASN A 176 -11.46 17.22 8.83
CA ASN A 176 -11.85 18.59 8.45
C ASN A 176 -11.13 19.66 9.27
N SER A 177 -11.05 19.51 10.59
CA SER A 177 -10.29 20.45 11.45
C SER A 177 -8.78 20.43 11.14
N SER A 178 -8.22 19.26 10.80
CA SER A 178 -6.82 19.18 10.37
C SER A 178 -6.55 19.89 9.05
N ILE A 179 -7.46 19.79 8.07
CA ILE A 179 -7.38 20.49 6.78
C ILE A 179 -7.45 22.00 7.02
N GLU A 180 -8.35 22.47 7.87
CA GLU A 180 -8.47 23.90 8.20
C GLU A 180 -7.17 24.43 8.83
N ASN A 181 -6.64 23.74 9.83
CA ASN A 181 -5.38 24.08 10.49
C ASN A 181 -4.20 24.07 9.50
N LEU A 182 -4.05 23.02 8.70
CA LEU A 182 -2.98 22.92 7.71
C LEU A 182 -3.13 23.99 6.62
N SER A 183 -4.35 24.31 6.20
CA SER A 183 -4.58 25.35 5.19
C SER A 183 -4.16 26.73 5.71
N SER A 184 -4.46 27.05 6.98
CA SER A 184 -4.01 28.29 7.59
C SER A 184 -2.49 28.34 7.74
N PHE A 185 -1.85 27.22 8.10
CA PHE A 185 -0.40 27.11 8.19
C PHE A 185 0.30 27.24 6.83
N VAL A 186 -0.20 26.57 5.80
CA VAL A 186 0.32 26.68 4.42
C VAL A 186 0.16 28.11 3.88
N ASN A 187 -0.94 28.80 4.23
CA ASN A 187 -1.10 30.21 3.86
C ASN A 187 -0.08 31.13 4.57
N ALA A 188 0.35 30.79 5.79
CA ALA A 188 1.39 31.53 6.50
C ALA A 188 2.81 31.19 6.02
N HIS A 189 3.03 29.96 5.54
CA HIS A 189 4.31 29.43 5.08
C HIS A 189 4.19 28.73 3.71
N PRO A 190 4.04 29.50 2.61
CA PRO A 190 3.76 28.93 1.28
C PRO A 190 4.94 28.14 0.68
N ASP A 191 6.16 28.39 1.14
CA ASP A 191 7.38 27.75 0.65
C ASP A 191 7.75 26.47 1.41
N ASP A 192 6.99 26.08 2.45
CA ASP A 192 7.26 24.86 3.21
C ASP A 192 6.70 23.62 2.45
N PRO A 193 7.58 22.78 1.86
CA PRO A 193 7.14 21.61 1.11
C PRO A 193 6.46 20.56 2.01
N PHE A 194 6.82 20.50 3.30
CA PHE A 194 6.25 19.52 4.23
C PHE A 194 4.79 19.85 4.54
N ALA A 195 4.49 21.12 4.84
CA ALA A 195 3.12 21.55 5.12
C ALA A 195 2.17 21.31 3.94
N ARG A 196 2.64 21.59 2.71
CA ARG A 196 1.89 21.33 1.48
C ARG A 196 1.61 19.84 1.30
N HIS A 197 2.60 18.99 1.56
CA HIS A 197 2.44 17.55 1.50
C HIS A 197 1.42 17.04 2.53
N GLN A 198 1.51 17.52 3.78
CA GLN A 198 0.58 17.14 4.84
C GLN A 198 -0.87 17.56 4.52
N LEU A 199 -1.05 18.75 3.94
CA LEU A 199 -2.35 19.21 3.49
C LEU A 199 -2.94 18.30 2.39
N MET A 200 -2.12 17.88 1.43
CA MET A 200 -2.54 16.91 0.41
C MET A 200 -2.95 15.56 1.01
N ASN A 201 -2.17 15.04 1.96
CA ASN A 201 -2.48 13.77 2.63
C ASN A 201 -3.82 13.86 3.39
N ALA A 202 -4.09 14.99 4.05
CA ALA A 202 -5.36 15.21 4.75
C ALA A 202 -6.56 15.22 3.77
N PHE A 203 -6.41 15.80 2.58
CA PHE A 203 -7.45 15.74 1.54
C PHE A 203 -7.67 14.32 1.02
N GLN A 204 -6.61 13.56 0.78
CA GLN A 204 -6.74 12.15 0.38
C GLN A 204 -7.46 11.32 1.43
N GLN A 205 -7.16 11.55 2.71
CA GLN A 205 -7.84 10.87 3.81
C GLN A 205 -9.32 11.22 3.88
N LYS A 206 -9.70 12.48 3.63
CA LYS A 206 -11.11 12.91 3.54
C LYS A 206 -11.85 12.15 2.44
N GLU A 207 -11.22 12.01 1.28
CA GLU A 207 -11.82 11.30 0.14
C GLU A 207 -12.00 9.81 0.43
N HIS A 208 -11.02 9.17 1.05
CA HIS A 208 -11.15 7.77 1.47
C HIS A 208 -12.33 7.55 2.43
N LEU A 209 -12.52 8.45 3.41
CA LEU A 209 -13.67 8.40 4.29
C LEU A 209 -14.99 8.55 3.52
N ARG A 210 -15.03 9.45 2.53
CA ARG A 210 -16.19 9.63 1.65
C ARG A 210 -16.52 8.35 0.88
N GLU A 211 -15.53 7.69 0.27
CA GLU A 211 -15.73 6.42 -0.43
C GLU A 211 -16.31 5.34 0.49
N THR A 212 -15.82 5.25 1.74
CA THR A 212 -16.40 4.30 2.69
C THR A 212 -17.85 4.62 3.00
N LEU A 213 -18.21 5.91 3.13
CA LEU A 213 -19.59 6.35 3.39
C LEU A 213 -20.53 6.06 2.22
N VAL A 214 -20.08 6.27 0.98
CA VAL A 214 -20.86 5.94 -0.22
C VAL A 214 -21.06 4.43 -0.32
N ARG A 215 -20.08 3.61 0.05
CA ARG A 215 -20.25 2.14 0.08
C ARG A 215 -21.37 1.72 1.03
N TRP A 216 -21.56 2.41 2.16
CA TRP A 216 -22.66 2.14 3.07
C TRP A 216 -24.03 2.60 2.54
N GLU A 217 -24.08 3.42 1.48
CA GLU A 217 -25.33 3.82 0.83
C GLU A 217 -25.92 2.73 -0.07
N GLU A 218 -25.11 1.79 -0.55
CA GLU A 218 -25.52 0.69 -1.43
C GLU A 218 -26.19 -0.49 -0.69
N PHE A 219 -26.17 -0.49 0.65
CA PHE A 219 -26.74 -1.53 1.52
C PHE A 219 -27.99 -1.04 2.26
#